data_AF-A0A3A8JSZ9-F1
#
_entry.id   AF-A0A3A8JSZ9-F1
#
_cell.length_a   1.000
_cell.length_b   1.000
_cell.length_c   1.000
_cell.angle_alpha   90.00
_cell.angle_beta   90.00
_cell.angle_gamma   90.00
#
_symmetry.space_group_name_H-M   'P 1'
#
loop_
_entity.id
_entity.type
_entity.pdbx_description
1 polymer ?
#
loop_
_entity_poly.entity_id
_entity_poly.type
_entity_poly.pdbx_seq_one_letter_code
_entity_poly.pdbx_strand_id
1 'polypeptide(L)'
;MLRGLKSHRPRPGTDAADLTASDTERQLEGRAERIAVALRPHAELEKLLSGRRWRRGLLKRPELVPALVAHAEALEEALERVHRRAASEAWSGDVPVLRAARELSARRERLAGLARRRLESWVEVPPDLPLEKALTRLNALVRQPVSRTLVAGEVLAFESAAWWRPRWRRFESAFPRGLPRLPVWTPYAVGALGFLIALTRLPGLRWVGLGLIALGFGVGVASFILRVLRGPLGRWVLWPLLRPMLWPVLGLGRVRLTNERLLWLPVLGEPQEVRWATIADDGVRVDPDTLDVRVTGTRRLHARGLLNDAEVVALVELHRLPRLRDAALAGLRLWGQVAVLPATLGGHPGHCVLRPQGLSFIPQGTGPEALGALTGRPTSLRGFDANRLVEALRWLPEAEFDACVARVVKATGGTSWAAKDARYVEGTPEWGEIRIERSTQEVLVGRVTGVQDEVLRGLLDAWPRRKWRRFFLPSHW
;
A
#
# COMPACT_ATOMS: atom_id res chain seq x y z
N MET A 1 16.57 -89.70 -12.35
CA MET A 1 16.44 -88.69 -11.29
C MET A 1 15.66 -87.50 -11.84
N LEU A 2 14.65 -87.07 -11.09
CA LEU A 2 13.41 -86.44 -11.53
C LEU A 2 13.54 -84.96 -11.94
N ARG A 3 13.06 -84.63 -13.15
CA ARG A 3 12.70 -83.28 -13.61
C ARG A 3 11.43 -82.84 -12.87
N GLY A 4 11.54 -81.79 -12.05
CA GLY A 4 10.40 -81.13 -11.43
C GLY A 4 9.59 -80.33 -12.44
N LEU A 5 8.44 -80.87 -12.85
CA LEU A 5 7.40 -80.16 -13.57
C LEU A 5 6.82 -79.07 -12.66
N LYS A 6 7.22 -77.81 -12.89
CA LYS A 6 6.52 -76.64 -12.36
C LYS A 6 5.14 -76.59 -12.99
N SER A 7 4.13 -76.93 -12.21
CA SER A 7 2.72 -76.74 -12.55
C SER A 7 2.41 -75.24 -12.69
N HIS A 8 2.34 -74.75 -13.93
CA HIS A 8 1.63 -73.52 -14.22
C HIS A 8 0.14 -73.78 -13.99
N ARG A 9 -0.40 -73.33 -12.85
CA ARG A 9 -1.85 -73.10 -12.72
C ARG A 9 -2.20 -71.95 -13.67
N PRO A 10 -3.06 -72.16 -14.68
CA PRO A 10 -3.64 -71.04 -15.41
C PRO A 10 -4.46 -70.23 -14.40
N ARG A 11 -4.05 -68.98 -14.18
CA ARG A 11 -4.92 -67.99 -13.54
C ARG A 11 -6.16 -67.89 -14.44
N PRO A 12 -7.39 -68.00 -13.92
CA PRO A 12 -8.56 -67.69 -14.72
C PRO A 12 -8.37 -66.27 -15.25
N GLY A 13 -8.26 -66.15 -16.58
CA GLY A 13 -8.37 -64.87 -17.24
C GLY A 13 -9.78 -64.39 -16.99
N THR A 14 -9.96 -63.54 -15.98
CA THR A 14 -11.17 -62.74 -15.86
C THR A 14 -11.16 -61.86 -17.09
N ASP A 15 -11.95 -62.22 -18.10
CA ASP A 15 -12.17 -61.36 -19.25
C ASP A 15 -12.60 -59.99 -18.71
N ALA A 16 -11.75 -58.99 -18.93
CA ALA A 16 -11.92 -57.63 -18.41
C ALA A 16 -13.18 -56.93 -18.97
N ALA A 17 -13.95 -57.61 -19.80
CA ALA A 17 -15.14 -57.10 -20.46
C ALA A 17 -16.37 -56.98 -19.54
N ASP A 18 -16.46 -57.75 -18.44
CA ASP A 18 -17.68 -57.80 -17.61
C ASP A 18 -17.44 -57.53 -16.12
N LEU A 19 -16.46 -56.67 -15.77
CA LEU A 19 -16.38 -56.13 -14.40
C LEU A 19 -17.55 -55.17 -14.18
N THR A 20 -18.60 -55.65 -13.53
CA THR A 20 -19.74 -54.80 -13.16
C THR A 20 -19.30 -53.74 -12.15
N ALA A 21 -19.94 -52.56 -12.19
CA ALA A 21 -19.65 -51.47 -11.26
C ALA A 21 -19.79 -51.89 -9.77
N SER A 22 -20.65 -52.87 -9.49
CA SER A 22 -20.87 -53.40 -8.13
C SER A 22 -19.67 -54.22 -7.62
N ASP A 23 -19.01 -54.99 -8.48
CA ASP A 23 -17.85 -55.81 -8.09
C ASP A 23 -16.62 -54.95 -7.78
N THR A 24 -16.41 -53.89 -8.57
CA THR A 24 -15.33 -52.92 -8.33
C THR A 24 -15.54 -52.11 -7.05
N GLU A 25 -16.78 -51.75 -6.70
CA GLU A 25 -17.11 -51.08 -5.44
C GLU A 25 -16.85 -51.97 -4.22
N ARG A 26 -17.27 -53.24 -4.28
CA ARG A 26 -17.05 -54.22 -3.20
C ARG A 26 -15.57 -54.47 -2.96
N GLN A 27 -14.75 -54.47 -4.02
CA GLN A 27 -13.30 -54.67 -3.94
C GLN A 27 -12.51 -53.46 -3.40
N LEU A 28 -13.11 -52.26 -3.40
CA LEU A 28 -12.45 -51.04 -2.95
C LEU A 28 -12.80 -50.65 -1.50
N GLU A 29 -13.61 -51.45 -0.79
CA GLU A 29 -13.91 -51.33 0.65
C GLU A 29 -14.28 -49.89 1.07
N GLY A 30 -15.20 -49.24 0.35
CA GLY A 30 -15.65 -47.87 0.67
C GLY A 30 -14.70 -46.74 0.23
N ARG A 31 -13.57 -47.03 -0.41
CA ARG A 31 -12.68 -45.99 -0.99
C ARG A 31 -13.32 -45.26 -2.16
N ALA A 32 -14.09 -45.98 -2.98
CA ALA A 32 -14.88 -45.38 -4.07
C ALA A 32 -15.89 -44.36 -3.52
N GLU A 33 -16.57 -44.72 -2.42
CA GLU A 33 -17.51 -43.83 -1.72
C GLU A 33 -16.79 -42.58 -1.17
N ARG A 34 -15.62 -42.74 -0.54
CA ARG A 34 -14.81 -41.59 -0.07
C ARG A 34 -14.46 -40.63 -1.21
N ILE A 35 -14.05 -41.15 -2.37
CA ILE A 35 -13.75 -40.34 -3.57
C ILE A 35 -15.00 -39.61 -4.05
N ALA A 36 -16.14 -40.32 -4.16
CA ALA A 36 -17.40 -39.75 -4.62
C ALA A 36 -17.91 -38.64 -3.66
N VAL A 37 -17.87 -38.89 -2.35
CA VAL A 37 -18.24 -37.92 -1.31
C VAL A 37 -17.32 -36.70 -1.34
N ALA A 38 -16.02 -36.89 -1.60
CA ALA A 38 -15.04 -35.80 -1.64
C ALA A 38 -15.17 -34.88 -2.87
N LEU A 39 -15.75 -35.35 -3.98
CA LEU A 39 -15.88 -34.55 -5.21
C LEU A 39 -16.67 -33.25 -5.00
N ARG A 40 -17.78 -33.31 -4.25
CA ARG A 40 -18.65 -32.16 -3.99
C ARG A 40 -17.96 -31.04 -3.20
N PRO A 41 -17.39 -31.27 -1.99
CA PRO A 41 -16.73 -30.21 -1.23
C PRO A 41 -15.52 -29.63 -1.96
N HIS A 42 -14.76 -30.43 -2.72
CA HIS A 42 -13.68 -29.92 -3.57
C HIS A 42 -14.21 -28.99 -4.68
N ALA A 43 -15.30 -29.35 -5.36
CA ALA A 43 -15.94 -28.48 -6.35
C ALA A 43 -16.48 -27.19 -5.73
N GLU A 44 -17.12 -27.28 -4.56
CA GLU A 44 -17.64 -26.10 -3.87
C GLU A 44 -16.52 -25.13 -3.49
N LEU A 45 -15.38 -25.65 -2.98
CA LEU A 45 -14.24 -24.83 -2.64
C LEU A 45 -13.51 -24.28 -3.87
N GLU A 46 -13.38 -25.04 -4.96
CA GLU A 46 -12.82 -24.58 -6.24
C GLU A 46 -13.66 -23.43 -6.82
N LYS A 47 -14.99 -23.59 -6.85
CA LYS A 47 -15.93 -22.54 -7.27
C LYS A 47 -15.84 -21.30 -6.37
N LEU A 48 -15.67 -21.51 -5.07
CA LEU A 48 -15.52 -20.42 -4.11
C LEU A 48 -14.21 -19.65 -4.35
N LEU A 49 -13.06 -20.33 -4.46
CA LEU A 49 -11.73 -19.71 -4.63
C LEU A 49 -11.51 -19.08 -6.01
N SER A 50 -12.17 -19.60 -7.05
CA SER A 50 -12.16 -18.98 -8.39
C SER A 50 -12.99 -17.68 -8.43
N GLY A 51 -13.99 -17.54 -7.55
CA GLY A 51 -14.84 -16.36 -7.47
C GLY A 51 -14.14 -15.07 -7.01
N ARG A 52 -14.64 -13.91 -7.46
CA ARG A 52 -14.10 -12.59 -7.04
C ARG A 52 -14.29 -12.29 -5.55
N ARG A 53 -15.32 -12.88 -4.93
CA ARG A 53 -15.66 -12.70 -3.52
C ARG A 53 -15.21 -13.87 -2.65
N TRP A 54 -14.20 -14.63 -3.10
CA TRP A 54 -13.72 -15.83 -2.43
C TRP A 54 -13.46 -15.62 -0.92
N ARG A 55 -12.83 -14.50 -0.54
CA ARG A 55 -12.54 -14.18 0.87
C ARG A 55 -13.81 -14.13 1.72
N ARG A 56 -14.82 -13.38 1.24
CA ARG A 56 -16.13 -13.31 1.91
C ARG A 56 -16.84 -14.66 1.90
N GLY A 57 -16.67 -15.45 0.84
CA GLY A 57 -17.17 -16.83 0.79
C GLY A 57 -16.56 -17.70 1.89
N LEU A 58 -15.24 -17.67 2.05
CA LEU A 58 -14.52 -18.42 3.09
C LEU A 58 -14.94 -17.97 4.50
N LEU A 59 -15.08 -16.67 4.74
CA LEU A 59 -15.54 -16.15 6.03
C LEU A 59 -16.96 -16.59 6.37
N LYS A 60 -17.83 -16.75 5.36
CA LYS A 60 -19.20 -17.23 5.55
C LYS A 60 -19.31 -18.74 5.77
N ARG A 61 -18.29 -19.49 5.37
CA ARG A 61 -18.24 -20.96 5.46
C ARG A 61 -16.91 -21.40 6.09
N PRO A 62 -16.67 -21.04 7.36
CA PRO A 62 -15.41 -21.31 8.05
C PRO A 62 -15.03 -22.80 8.11
N GLU A 63 -16.02 -23.69 8.02
CA GLU A 63 -15.91 -25.14 8.14
C GLU A 63 -15.35 -25.86 6.91
N LEU A 64 -15.44 -25.26 5.71
CA LEU A 64 -15.07 -25.95 4.45
C LEU A 64 -13.59 -26.36 4.39
N VAL A 65 -12.69 -25.48 4.85
CA VAL A 65 -11.25 -25.75 4.81
C VAL A 65 -10.85 -26.81 5.85
N PRO A 66 -11.21 -26.67 7.15
CA PRO A 66 -10.91 -27.71 8.13
C PRO A 66 -11.47 -29.08 7.77
N ALA A 67 -12.70 -29.16 7.26
CA ALA A 67 -13.32 -30.43 6.87
C ALA A 67 -12.54 -31.12 5.72
N LEU A 68 -12.10 -30.37 4.71
CA LEU A 68 -11.30 -30.91 3.62
C LEU A 68 -9.93 -31.38 4.11
N VAL A 69 -9.25 -30.57 4.93
CA VAL A 69 -7.93 -30.90 5.48
C VAL A 69 -7.98 -32.13 6.39
N ALA A 70 -9.03 -32.29 7.18
CA ALA A 70 -9.20 -33.46 8.07
C ALA A 70 -9.30 -34.80 7.31
N HIS A 71 -9.76 -34.78 6.06
CA HIS A 71 -9.91 -35.99 5.23
C HIS A 71 -8.81 -36.14 4.17
N ALA A 72 -7.81 -35.26 4.14
CA ALA A 72 -6.85 -35.20 3.06
C ALA A 72 -5.97 -36.46 2.94
N GLU A 73 -5.41 -36.95 4.05
CA GLU A 73 -4.54 -38.13 4.07
C GLU A 73 -5.28 -39.39 3.64
N ALA A 74 -6.47 -39.62 4.22
CA ALA A 74 -7.33 -40.75 3.86
C ALA A 74 -7.77 -40.72 2.40
N LEU A 75 -7.90 -39.53 1.81
CA LEU A 75 -8.25 -39.35 0.41
C LEU A 75 -7.05 -39.59 -0.52
N GLU A 76 -5.86 -39.12 -0.15
CA GLU A 76 -4.62 -39.36 -0.89
C GLU A 76 -4.31 -40.85 -0.97
N GLU A 77 -4.41 -41.56 0.16
CA GLU A 77 -4.26 -43.02 0.20
C GLU A 77 -5.31 -43.74 -0.67
N ALA A 78 -6.57 -43.26 -0.66
CA ALA A 78 -7.63 -43.82 -1.50
C ALA A 78 -7.35 -43.62 -2.99
N LEU A 79 -6.92 -42.42 -3.40
CA LEU A 79 -6.55 -42.11 -4.78
C LEU A 79 -5.35 -42.94 -5.23
N GLU A 80 -4.29 -43.00 -4.41
CA GLU A 80 -3.09 -43.76 -4.74
C GLU A 80 -3.40 -45.25 -4.94
N ARG A 81 -4.20 -45.85 -4.05
CA ARG A 81 -4.61 -47.25 -4.19
C ARG A 81 -5.46 -47.49 -5.43
N VAL A 82 -6.43 -46.61 -5.72
CA VAL A 82 -7.27 -46.74 -6.93
C VAL A 82 -6.41 -46.63 -8.19
N HIS A 83 -5.48 -45.67 -8.26
CA HIS A 83 -4.58 -45.51 -9.40
C HIS A 83 -3.61 -46.69 -9.56
N ARG A 84 -3.01 -47.15 -8.46
CA ARG A 84 -2.08 -48.30 -8.46
C ARG A 84 -2.80 -49.57 -8.93
N ARG A 85 -4.02 -49.80 -8.45
CA ARG A 85 -4.82 -50.97 -8.82
C ARG A 85 -5.30 -50.91 -10.26
N ALA A 86 -5.80 -49.75 -10.70
CA ALA A 86 -6.16 -49.53 -12.09
C ALA A 86 -5.00 -49.79 -13.05
N ALA A 87 -3.77 -49.43 -12.66
CA ALA A 87 -2.57 -49.72 -13.43
C ALA A 87 -2.22 -51.23 -13.43
N SER A 88 -2.31 -51.91 -12.28
CA SER A 88 -2.00 -53.34 -12.19
C SER A 88 -3.00 -54.25 -12.90
N GLU A 89 -4.28 -53.84 -12.92
CA GLU A 89 -5.39 -54.61 -13.50
C GLU A 89 -5.80 -54.09 -14.89
N ALA A 90 -5.02 -53.15 -15.46
CA ALA A 90 -5.26 -52.55 -16.77
C ALA A 90 -6.71 -52.06 -16.97
N TRP A 91 -7.28 -51.40 -15.95
CA TRP A 91 -8.65 -50.89 -16.01
C TRP A 91 -8.82 -49.93 -17.18
N SER A 92 -9.95 -50.06 -17.88
CA SER A 92 -10.32 -49.11 -18.94
C SER A 92 -10.51 -47.71 -18.35
N GLY A 93 -10.22 -46.68 -19.15
CA GLY A 93 -10.38 -45.28 -18.72
C GLY A 93 -11.81 -44.89 -18.36
N ASP A 94 -12.79 -45.70 -18.76
CA ASP A 94 -14.22 -45.45 -18.59
C ASP A 94 -14.82 -46.04 -17.32
N VAL A 95 -14.05 -46.81 -16.54
CA VAL A 95 -14.49 -47.31 -15.24
C VAL A 95 -14.90 -46.13 -14.35
N PRO A 96 -16.15 -46.07 -13.85
CA PRO A 96 -16.67 -44.90 -13.12
C PRO A 96 -15.79 -44.46 -11.94
N VAL A 97 -15.24 -45.40 -11.18
CA VAL A 97 -14.38 -45.12 -10.03
C VAL A 97 -13.04 -44.50 -10.47
N LEU A 98 -12.44 -44.99 -11.55
CA LEU A 98 -11.20 -44.41 -12.09
C LEU A 98 -11.45 -43.02 -12.67
N ARG A 99 -12.59 -42.80 -13.33
CA ARG A 99 -13.01 -41.48 -13.83
C ARG A 99 -13.18 -40.49 -12.68
N ALA A 100 -13.88 -40.90 -11.61
CA ALA A 100 -14.06 -40.08 -10.41
C ALA A 100 -12.71 -39.78 -9.71
N ALA A 101 -11.82 -40.75 -9.61
CA ALA A 101 -10.47 -40.57 -9.05
C ALA A 101 -9.66 -39.55 -9.87
N ARG A 102 -9.61 -39.71 -11.20
CA ARG A 102 -8.93 -38.76 -12.11
C ARG A 102 -9.52 -37.36 -12.01
N GLU A 103 -10.85 -37.25 -11.99
CA GLU A 103 -11.54 -35.97 -11.83
C GLU A 103 -11.16 -35.29 -10.51
N LEU A 104 -11.14 -36.03 -9.42
CA LEU A 104 -10.78 -35.52 -8.10
C LEU A 104 -9.30 -35.10 -8.03
N SER A 105 -8.39 -35.89 -8.59
CA SER A 105 -6.96 -35.54 -8.71
C SER A 105 -6.78 -34.23 -9.49
N ALA A 106 -7.41 -34.10 -10.66
CA ALA A 106 -7.35 -32.87 -11.46
C ALA A 106 -7.97 -31.66 -10.73
N ARG A 107 -9.06 -31.86 -9.96
CA ARG A 107 -9.65 -30.82 -9.12
C ARG A 107 -8.70 -30.41 -8.00
N ARG A 108 -8.06 -31.35 -7.30
CA ARG A 108 -7.07 -31.07 -6.24
C ARG A 108 -5.91 -30.25 -6.78
N GLU A 109 -5.40 -30.57 -7.97
CA GLU A 109 -4.33 -29.80 -8.63
C GLU A 109 -4.78 -28.36 -8.95
N ARG A 110 -5.95 -28.19 -9.59
CA ARG A 110 -6.50 -26.85 -9.87
C ARG A 110 -6.74 -26.05 -8.59
N LEU A 111 -7.27 -26.69 -7.57
CA LEU A 111 -7.51 -26.09 -6.26
C LEU A 111 -6.19 -25.68 -5.59
N ALA A 112 -5.15 -26.51 -5.70
CA ALA A 112 -3.82 -26.20 -5.18
C ALA A 112 -3.21 -24.99 -5.89
N GLY A 113 -3.34 -24.93 -7.22
CA GLY A 113 -2.91 -23.77 -8.01
C GLY A 113 -3.73 -22.51 -7.71
N LEU A 114 -5.03 -22.63 -7.41
CA LEU A 114 -5.85 -21.50 -6.95
C LEU A 114 -5.44 -21.04 -5.56
N ALA A 115 -5.29 -21.95 -4.59
CA ALA A 115 -4.90 -21.66 -3.23
C ALA A 115 -3.53 -20.96 -3.18
N ARG A 116 -2.54 -21.48 -3.92
CA ARG A 116 -1.21 -20.86 -4.06
C ARG A 116 -1.29 -19.45 -4.65
N ARG A 117 -1.96 -19.28 -5.80
CA ARG A 117 -2.15 -17.94 -6.42
C ARG A 117 -2.84 -16.94 -5.49
N ARG A 118 -3.82 -17.38 -4.68
CA ARG A 118 -4.46 -16.51 -3.69
C ARG A 118 -3.51 -16.16 -2.55
N LEU A 119 -2.74 -17.14 -2.07
CA LEU A 119 -1.80 -16.96 -0.98
C LEU A 119 -0.59 -16.08 -1.38
N GLU A 120 -0.06 -16.24 -2.60
CA GLU A 120 1.03 -15.43 -3.17
C GLU A 120 0.73 -13.93 -3.23
N SER A 121 -0.56 -13.59 -3.32
CA SER A 121 -0.99 -12.19 -3.27
C SER A 121 -0.79 -11.56 -1.89
N TRP A 122 -0.66 -12.37 -0.83
CA TRP A 122 -0.63 -11.92 0.56
C TRP A 122 0.63 -12.32 1.31
N VAL A 123 1.33 -13.37 0.92
CA VAL A 123 2.58 -13.81 1.55
C VAL A 123 3.46 -14.49 0.51
N GLU A 124 4.75 -14.59 0.78
CA GLU A 124 5.64 -15.45 0.02
C GLU A 124 5.32 -16.94 0.28
N VAL A 125 5.23 -17.70 -0.81
CA VAL A 125 4.76 -19.10 -0.82
C VAL A 125 5.83 -19.96 -1.46
N PRO A 126 6.31 -21.01 -0.78
CA PRO A 126 7.19 -22.01 -1.38
C PRO A 126 6.51 -22.66 -2.61
N PRO A 127 7.24 -22.92 -3.70
CA PRO A 127 6.66 -23.44 -4.94
C PRO A 127 5.97 -24.81 -4.77
N ASP A 128 6.46 -25.60 -3.81
CA ASP A 128 6.08 -26.97 -3.46
C ASP A 128 5.09 -27.07 -2.28
N LEU A 129 4.46 -25.95 -1.86
CA LEU A 129 3.53 -25.97 -0.73
C LEU A 129 2.31 -26.88 -1.03
N PRO A 130 2.07 -27.96 -0.24
CA PRO A 130 0.96 -28.88 -0.48
C PRO A 130 -0.38 -28.18 -0.26
N LEU A 131 -1.42 -28.69 -0.93
CA LEU A 131 -2.77 -28.11 -0.97
C LEU A 131 -3.31 -27.80 0.42
N GLU A 132 -3.19 -28.74 1.35
CA GLU A 132 -3.74 -28.68 2.70
C GLU A 132 -3.09 -27.57 3.52
N LYS A 133 -1.75 -27.46 3.44
CA LYS A 133 -1.00 -26.38 4.09
C LYS A 133 -1.33 -25.03 3.46
N ALA A 134 -1.47 -24.97 2.14
CA ALA A 134 -1.86 -23.75 1.43
C ALA A 134 -3.26 -23.27 1.84
N LEU A 135 -4.25 -24.18 1.88
CA LEU A 135 -5.62 -23.88 2.32
C LEU A 135 -5.67 -23.46 3.79
N THR A 136 -4.95 -24.16 4.67
CA THR A 136 -4.88 -23.85 6.10
C THR A 136 -4.30 -22.46 6.34
N ARG A 137 -3.18 -22.13 5.68
CA ARG A 137 -2.54 -20.81 5.78
C ARG A 137 -3.44 -19.72 5.20
N LEU A 138 -4.08 -19.98 4.06
CA LEU A 138 -5.03 -19.05 3.45
C LEU A 138 -6.21 -18.77 4.39
N ASN A 139 -6.82 -19.81 4.98
CA ASN A 139 -7.92 -19.67 5.92
C ASN A 139 -7.51 -18.87 7.18
N ALA A 140 -6.34 -19.17 7.76
CA ALA A 140 -5.81 -18.45 8.91
C ALA A 140 -5.65 -16.94 8.62
N LEU A 141 -5.07 -16.60 7.45
CA LEU A 141 -4.90 -15.20 7.05
C LEU A 141 -6.24 -14.50 6.81
N VAL A 142 -7.18 -15.18 6.13
CA VAL A 142 -8.50 -14.60 5.84
C VAL A 142 -9.23 -14.21 7.13
N ARG A 143 -9.10 -15.04 8.17
CA ARG A 143 -9.73 -14.88 9.49
C ARG A 143 -9.07 -13.84 10.39
N GLN A 144 -7.85 -13.42 10.09
CA GLN A 144 -7.18 -12.36 10.85
C GLN A 144 -7.58 -10.99 10.26
N PRO A 145 -8.53 -10.26 10.88
CA PRO A 145 -8.98 -8.98 10.37
C PRO A 145 -7.85 -7.96 10.41
N VAL A 146 -7.76 -7.12 9.37
CA VAL A 146 -6.90 -5.94 9.42
C VAL A 146 -7.70 -4.82 10.07
N SER A 147 -7.32 -4.44 11.28
CA SER A 147 -7.95 -3.32 11.96
C SER A 147 -7.60 -2.02 11.25
N ARG A 148 -8.61 -1.26 10.85
CA ARG A 148 -8.43 0.10 10.32
C ARG A 148 -8.23 1.14 11.41
N THR A 149 -8.67 0.82 12.62
CA THR A 149 -8.57 1.66 13.79
C THR A 149 -7.26 1.38 14.50
N LEU A 150 -6.68 2.45 15.05
CA LEU A 150 -5.54 2.35 15.94
C LEU A 150 -5.94 1.49 17.14
N VAL A 151 -5.08 0.55 17.50
CA VAL A 151 -5.23 -0.21 18.75
C VAL A 151 -4.85 0.71 19.92
N ALA A 152 -5.37 0.45 21.12
CA ALA A 152 -4.93 1.20 22.31
C ALA A 152 -3.40 1.10 22.45
N GLY A 153 -2.72 2.25 22.63
CA GLY A 153 -1.25 2.36 22.66
C GLY A 153 -0.58 2.49 21.29
N GLU A 154 -1.33 2.35 20.19
CA GLU A 154 -0.82 2.58 18.84
C GLU A 154 -0.85 4.07 18.49
N VAL A 155 0.29 4.60 18.05
CA VAL A 155 0.48 6.02 17.76
C VAL A 155 0.67 6.21 16.26
N LEU A 156 -0.13 7.09 15.66
CA LEU A 156 -0.01 7.44 14.24
C LEU A 156 1.21 8.35 14.04
N ALA A 157 2.27 7.79 13.48
CA ALA A 157 3.50 8.53 13.20
C ALA A 157 3.39 9.33 11.90
N PHE A 158 2.82 8.71 10.86
CA PHE A 158 2.62 9.34 9.56
C PHE A 158 1.35 8.83 8.90
N GLU A 159 0.69 9.72 8.19
CA GLU A 159 -0.42 9.38 7.32
C GLU A 159 -0.24 10.13 6.00
N SER A 160 -0.17 9.39 4.90
CA SER A 160 -0.14 10.02 3.58
C SER A 160 -1.47 10.75 3.35
N ALA A 161 -1.43 11.91 2.71
CA ALA A 161 -2.66 12.56 2.30
C ALA A 161 -3.39 11.64 1.31
N ALA A 162 -4.67 11.33 1.55
CA ALA A 162 -5.45 10.69 0.50
C ALA A 162 -5.48 11.63 -0.71
N TRP A 163 -5.17 11.09 -1.88
CA TRP A 163 -5.21 11.75 -3.19
C TRP A 163 -6.50 12.55 -3.48
N TRP A 164 -7.60 12.27 -2.78
CA TRP A 164 -8.84 13.07 -2.80
C TRP A 164 -8.74 14.44 -2.12
N ARG A 165 -7.57 14.83 -1.61
CA ARG A 165 -7.18 16.24 -1.55
C ARG A 165 -6.25 16.50 -2.72
N PRO A 166 -6.77 16.61 -3.95
CA PRO A 166 -5.95 17.10 -5.02
C PRO A 166 -5.48 18.51 -4.63
N ARG A 167 -4.46 18.99 -5.30
CA ARG A 167 -3.89 20.35 -5.21
C ARG A 167 -4.91 21.50 -5.38
N TRP A 168 -6.21 21.17 -5.46
CA TRP A 168 -7.38 22.02 -5.40
C TRP A 168 -7.50 22.85 -4.11
N ARG A 169 -6.69 22.69 -3.05
CA ARG A 169 -6.69 23.73 -1.98
C ARG A 169 -6.21 25.10 -2.49
N ARG A 170 -5.46 25.16 -3.59
CA ARG A 170 -5.23 26.43 -4.34
C ARG A 170 -6.43 26.87 -5.19
N PHE A 171 -7.39 25.99 -5.45
CA PHE A 171 -8.66 26.29 -6.14
C PHE A 171 -9.88 26.36 -5.19
N GLU A 172 -9.80 25.91 -3.92
CA GLU A 172 -10.89 25.99 -2.94
C GLU A 172 -11.15 27.44 -2.51
N SER A 173 -10.16 28.33 -2.63
CA SER A 173 -10.39 29.78 -2.55
C SER A 173 -11.11 30.34 -3.78
N ALA A 174 -11.19 29.57 -4.88
CA ALA A 174 -11.85 29.95 -6.13
C ALA A 174 -13.24 29.31 -6.31
N PHE A 175 -13.61 28.31 -5.49
CA PHE A 175 -14.94 27.67 -5.55
C PHE A 175 -15.72 27.94 -4.26
N PRO A 176 -16.81 28.73 -4.30
CA PRO A 176 -17.62 29.01 -3.12
C PRO A 176 -18.24 27.73 -2.55
N ARG A 177 -18.11 27.54 -1.22
CA ARG A 177 -18.75 26.45 -0.49
C ARG A 177 -20.27 26.63 -0.58
N GLY A 178 -20.92 25.78 -1.37
CA GLY A 178 -22.39 25.80 -1.51
C GLY A 178 -22.90 25.56 -2.93
N LEU A 179 -22.22 24.74 -3.74
CA LEU A 179 -22.74 24.41 -5.06
C LEU A 179 -24.05 23.61 -4.91
N PRO A 180 -25.20 24.13 -5.40
CA PRO A 180 -26.45 23.40 -5.40
C PRO A 180 -26.28 22.10 -6.19
N ARG A 181 -27.09 21.07 -5.91
CA ARG A 181 -27.16 19.85 -6.73
C ARG A 181 -27.61 20.26 -8.14
N LEU A 182 -26.65 20.56 -9.00
CA LEU A 182 -26.91 20.96 -10.37
C LEU A 182 -27.54 19.78 -11.11
N PRO A 183 -28.60 20.00 -11.88
CA PRO A 183 -29.26 18.95 -12.64
C PRO A 183 -28.31 18.33 -13.68
N VAL A 184 -28.57 17.07 -14.06
CA VAL A 184 -27.66 16.27 -14.92
C VAL A 184 -27.34 16.93 -16.27
N TRP A 185 -28.17 17.88 -16.73
CA TRP A 185 -27.97 18.60 -17.99
C TRP A 185 -26.96 19.77 -17.89
N THR A 186 -26.58 20.22 -16.70
CA THR A 186 -25.69 21.38 -16.53
C THR A 186 -24.32 21.27 -17.23
N PRO A 187 -23.58 20.14 -17.20
CA PRO A 187 -22.33 20.05 -17.95
C PRO A 187 -22.53 20.15 -19.47
N TYR A 188 -23.67 19.66 -19.98
CA TYR A 188 -24.01 19.78 -21.40
C TYR A 188 -24.37 21.21 -21.78
N ALA A 189 -25.09 21.93 -20.92
CA ALA A 189 -25.37 23.35 -21.10
C ALA A 189 -24.10 24.21 -21.06
N VAL A 190 -23.14 23.89 -20.18
CA VAL A 190 -21.83 24.56 -20.11
C VAL A 190 -21.02 24.30 -21.39
N GLY A 191 -21.01 23.06 -21.88
CA GLY A 191 -20.35 22.73 -23.16
C GLY A 191 -20.99 23.45 -24.36
N ALA A 192 -22.32 23.50 -24.42
CA ALA A 192 -23.06 24.20 -25.48
C ALA A 192 -22.83 25.72 -25.43
N LEU A 193 -22.79 26.31 -24.23
CA LEU A 193 -22.44 27.72 -24.05
C LEU A 193 -21.01 28.02 -24.49
N GLY A 194 -20.06 27.14 -24.13
CA GLY A 194 -18.68 27.24 -24.60
C GLY A 194 -18.57 27.21 -26.13
N PHE A 195 -19.37 26.36 -26.79
CA PHE A 195 -19.45 26.27 -28.25
C PHE A 195 -19.97 27.56 -28.88
N LEU A 196 -21.04 28.15 -28.33
CA LEU A 196 -21.56 29.43 -28.80
C LEU A 196 -20.54 30.56 -28.63
N ILE A 197 -19.80 30.59 -27.51
CA ILE A 197 -18.75 31.59 -27.26
C ILE A 197 -17.57 31.40 -28.23
N ALA A 198 -17.19 30.18 -28.56
CA ALA A 198 -16.10 29.88 -29.50
C ALA A 198 -16.39 30.31 -30.94
N LEU A 199 -17.68 30.44 -31.31
CA LEU A 199 -18.13 30.95 -32.61
C LEU A 199 -18.05 32.47 -32.73
N THR A 200 -17.85 33.20 -31.63
CA THR A 200 -17.69 34.65 -31.67
C THR A 200 -16.36 35.04 -32.35
N ARG A 201 -16.36 36.14 -33.12
CA ARG A 201 -15.15 36.64 -33.80
C ARG A 201 -14.15 37.34 -32.86
N LEU A 202 -14.45 37.41 -31.57
CA LEU A 202 -13.62 38.10 -30.59
C LEU A 202 -12.51 37.15 -30.08
N PRO A 203 -11.23 37.41 -30.41
CA PRO A 203 -10.14 36.47 -30.17
C PRO A 203 -9.92 36.15 -28.69
N GLY A 204 -10.22 37.08 -27.78
CA GLY A 204 -10.12 36.85 -26.32
C GLY A 204 -11.19 35.88 -25.78
N LEU A 205 -12.37 35.83 -26.38
CA LEU A 205 -13.48 34.99 -25.94
C LEU A 205 -13.39 33.55 -26.45
N ARG A 206 -12.69 33.32 -27.57
CA ARG A 206 -12.56 31.98 -28.18
C ARG A 206 -11.84 30.98 -27.26
N TRP A 207 -10.81 31.41 -26.54
CA TRP A 207 -10.11 30.56 -25.56
C TRP A 207 -10.98 30.19 -24.37
N VAL A 208 -11.81 31.12 -23.91
CA VAL A 208 -12.79 30.87 -22.85
C VAL A 208 -13.85 29.86 -23.32
N GLY A 209 -14.35 30.02 -24.56
CA GLY A 209 -15.27 29.08 -25.18
C GLY A 209 -14.71 27.65 -25.29
N LEU A 210 -13.46 27.52 -25.76
CA LEU A 210 -12.76 26.23 -25.84
C LEU A 210 -12.55 25.59 -24.46
N GLY A 211 -12.22 26.38 -23.44
CA GLY A 211 -12.10 25.90 -22.06
C GLY A 211 -13.42 25.35 -21.50
N LEU A 212 -14.54 26.03 -21.78
CA LEU A 212 -15.87 25.60 -21.35
C LEU A 212 -16.36 24.34 -22.09
N ILE A 213 -16.04 24.20 -23.39
CA ILE A 213 -16.30 22.96 -24.15
C ILE A 213 -15.53 21.80 -23.53
N ALA A 214 -14.23 21.96 -23.27
CA ALA A 214 -13.41 20.91 -22.68
C ALA A 214 -13.92 20.49 -21.30
N LEU A 215 -14.35 21.46 -20.48
CA LEU A 215 -14.94 21.20 -19.16
C LEU A 215 -16.28 20.45 -19.27
N GLY A 216 -17.20 20.93 -20.11
CA GLY A 216 -18.51 20.31 -20.32
C GLY A 216 -18.41 18.90 -20.90
N PHE A 217 -17.51 18.69 -21.87
CA PHE A 217 -17.23 17.40 -22.47
C PHE A 217 -16.59 16.44 -21.46
N GLY A 218 -15.61 16.89 -20.67
CA GLY A 218 -14.97 16.06 -19.64
C GLY A 218 -15.97 15.54 -18.59
N VAL A 219 -16.84 16.42 -18.09
CA VAL A 219 -17.87 16.03 -17.10
C VAL A 219 -18.98 15.17 -17.74
N GLY A 220 -19.40 15.50 -18.97
CA GLY A 220 -20.38 14.72 -19.73
C GLY A 220 -19.90 13.29 -20.05
N VAL A 221 -18.65 13.15 -20.49
CA VAL A 221 -18.01 11.85 -20.74
C VAL A 221 -17.86 11.06 -19.44
N ALA A 222 -17.42 11.68 -18.36
CA ALA A 222 -17.32 11.00 -17.06
C ALA A 222 -18.69 10.49 -16.57
N SER A 223 -19.75 11.31 -16.70
CA SER A 223 -21.11 10.94 -16.34
C SER A 223 -21.66 9.81 -17.23
N PHE A 224 -21.44 9.90 -18.55
CA PHE A 224 -21.82 8.85 -19.51
C PHE A 224 -21.10 7.54 -19.22
N ILE A 225 -19.78 7.56 -19.01
CA ILE A 225 -18.98 6.41 -18.61
C ILE A 225 -19.55 5.79 -17.33
N LEU A 226 -19.89 6.59 -16.32
CA LEU A 226 -20.48 6.11 -15.07
C LEU A 226 -21.85 5.43 -15.27
N ARG A 227 -22.64 5.93 -16.22
CA ARG A 227 -23.97 5.41 -16.55
C ARG A 227 -23.88 4.11 -17.36
N VAL A 228 -23.00 4.07 -18.36
CA VAL A 228 -22.71 2.87 -19.15
C VAL A 228 -22.13 1.76 -18.27
N LEU A 229 -21.21 2.10 -17.36
CA LEU A 229 -20.64 1.16 -16.38
C LEU A 229 -21.66 0.55 -15.42
N ARG A 230 -22.81 1.21 -15.20
CA ARG A 230 -23.91 0.67 -14.40
C ARG A 230 -24.79 -0.32 -15.17
N GLY A 231 -24.83 -0.24 -16.50
CA GLY A 231 -25.59 -1.16 -17.35
C GLY A 231 -24.89 -2.52 -17.54
N PRO A 232 -25.65 -3.59 -17.86
CA PRO A 232 -25.08 -4.92 -18.08
C PRO A 232 -24.06 -4.93 -19.23
N LEU A 233 -24.35 -4.27 -20.35
CA LEU A 233 -23.47 -4.19 -21.52
C LEU A 233 -22.14 -3.46 -21.21
N GLY A 234 -22.18 -2.33 -20.51
CA GLY A 234 -20.96 -1.61 -20.15
C GLY A 234 -20.05 -2.39 -19.18
N ARG A 235 -20.64 -3.27 -18.36
CA ARG A 235 -19.90 -4.16 -17.45
C ARG A 235 -19.13 -5.26 -18.18
N TRP A 236 -19.61 -5.71 -19.33
CA TRP A 236 -18.99 -6.79 -20.11
C TRP A 236 -18.08 -6.27 -21.23
N VAL A 237 -18.45 -5.18 -21.90
CA VAL A 237 -17.72 -4.67 -23.08
C VAL A 237 -16.76 -3.53 -22.72
N LEU A 238 -17.23 -2.53 -21.96
CA LEU A 238 -16.46 -1.32 -21.69
C LEU A 238 -15.49 -1.48 -20.50
N TRP A 239 -15.87 -2.28 -19.50
CA TRP A 239 -15.04 -2.50 -18.31
C TRP A 239 -13.67 -3.14 -18.63
N PRO A 240 -13.53 -4.18 -19.46
CA PRO A 240 -12.22 -4.72 -19.81
C PRO A 240 -11.29 -3.69 -20.48
N LEU A 241 -11.84 -2.79 -21.29
CA LEU A 241 -11.11 -1.74 -22.00
C LEU A 241 -10.72 -0.57 -21.08
N LEU A 242 -11.65 -0.12 -20.24
CA LEU A 242 -11.39 0.96 -19.28
C LEU A 242 -10.59 0.49 -18.07
N ARG A 243 -10.57 -0.82 -17.78
CA ARG A 243 -9.87 -1.37 -16.62
C ARG A 243 -8.39 -0.97 -16.61
N PRO A 244 -7.55 -1.23 -17.63
CA PRO A 244 -6.14 -0.82 -17.58
C PRO A 244 -5.96 0.69 -17.38
N MET A 245 -6.87 1.51 -17.92
CA MET A 245 -6.83 2.97 -17.77
C MET A 245 -7.24 3.44 -16.35
N LEU A 246 -8.26 2.81 -15.76
CA LEU A 246 -8.76 3.14 -14.41
C LEU A 246 -7.99 2.41 -13.31
N TRP A 247 -7.29 1.33 -13.63
CA TRP A 247 -6.61 0.48 -12.66
C TRP A 247 -5.55 1.22 -11.81
N PRO A 248 -4.73 2.13 -12.38
CA PRO A 248 -3.84 2.98 -11.59
C PRO A 248 -4.60 3.80 -10.55
N VAL A 249 -5.77 4.35 -10.92
CA VAL A 249 -6.62 5.17 -10.05
C VAL A 249 -7.33 4.32 -8.98
N LEU A 250 -7.77 3.11 -9.34
CA LEU A 250 -8.41 2.18 -8.41
C LEU A 250 -7.43 1.56 -7.41
N GLY A 251 -6.15 1.47 -7.81
CA GLY A 251 -5.05 1.04 -6.97
C GLY A 251 -4.63 2.09 -5.95
N LEU A 252 -5.05 3.35 -6.08
CA LEU A 252 -4.71 4.41 -5.13
C LEU A 252 -5.23 4.11 -3.73
N GLY A 253 -4.53 4.63 -2.74
CA GLY A 253 -4.85 4.39 -1.34
C GLY A 253 -4.16 5.39 -0.43
N ARG A 254 -4.22 5.08 0.85
CA ARG A 254 -3.57 5.82 1.91
C ARG A 254 -2.62 4.91 2.67
N VAL A 255 -1.39 5.38 2.90
CA VAL A 255 -0.45 4.72 3.79
C VAL A 255 -0.58 5.35 5.17
N ARG A 256 -0.65 4.52 6.20
CA ARG A 256 -0.48 4.93 7.59
C ARG A 256 0.70 4.17 8.16
N LEU A 257 1.63 4.91 8.75
CA LEU A 257 2.70 4.37 9.56
C LEU A 257 2.33 4.62 11.00
N THR A 258 2.30 3.55 11.78
CA THR A 258 2.20 3.63 13.23
C THR A 258 3.50 3.18 13.86
N ASN A 259 3.61 3.25 15.17
CA ASN A 259 4.73 2.67 15.92
C ASN A 259 4.79 1.13 15.84
N GLU A 260 3.72 0.44 15.46
CA GLU A 260 3.63 -1.03 15.44
C GLU A 260 3.62 -1.63 14.03
N ARG A 261 3.02 -0.92 13.07
CA ARG A 261 2.72 -1.48 11.76
C ARG A 261 2.62 -0.43 10.66
N LEU A 262 2.85 -0.93 9.44
CA LEU A 262 2.50 -0.28 8.19
C LEU A 262 1.11 -0.73 7.76
N LEU A 263 0.23 0.22 7.50
CA LEU A 263 -1.11 -0.01 6.99
C LEU A 263 -1.25 0.61 5.60
N TRP A 264 -1.76 -0.18 4.66
CA TRP A 264 -2.22 0.28 3.36
C TRP A 264 -3.73 0.20 3.28
N LEU A 265 -4.35 1.35 3.02
CA LEU A 265 -5.79 1.52 2.91
C LEU A 265 -6.12 1.87 1.46
N PRO A 266 -6.30 0.87 0.57
CA PRO A 266 -6.70 1.14 -0.81
C PRO A 266 -8.09 1.76 -0.83
N VAL A 267 -8.35 2.64 -1.80
CA VAL A 267 -9.69 3.20 -2.06
C VAL A 267 -10.66 2.08 -2.37
N LEU A 268 -10.22 1.15 -3.21
CA LEU A 268 -10.96 -0.05 -3.57
C LEU A 268 -10.16 -1.28 -3.21
N GLY A 269 -10.67 -2.04 -2.25
CA GLY A 269 -10.06 -3.30 -1.85
C GLY A 269 -10.06 -3.47 -0.34
N GLU A 270 -9.31 -4.47 0.09
CA GLU A 270 -9.14 -4.77 1.50
C GLU A 270 -7.89 -4.07 2.05
N PRO A 271 -7.95 -3.53 3.27
CA PRO A 271 -6.76 -3.05 3.97
C PRO A 271 -5.69 -4.14 4.06
N GLN A 272 -4.43 -3.72 3.94
CA GLN A 272 -3.28 -4.58 4.12
C GLN A 272 -2.44 -4.04 5.29
N GLU A 273 -1.79 -4.95 6.00
CA GLU A 273 -1.03 -4.65 7.21
C GLU A 273 0.25 -5.47 7.23
N VAL A 274 1.36 -4.84 7.61
CA VAL A 274 2.63 -5.50 7.92
C VAL A 274 3.19 -4.91 9.21
N ARG A 275 3.56 -5.78 10.15
CA ARG A 275 4.16 -5.36 11.42
C ARG A 275 5.65 -5.10 11.25
N TRP A 276 6.19 -4.06 11.87
CA TRP A 276 7.60 -3.69 11.72
C TRP A 276 8.55 -4.82 12.07
N ALA A 277 8.27 -5.53 13.17
CA ALA A 277 9.08 -6.65 13.66
C ALA A 277 9.20 -7.83 12.68
N THR A 278 8.36 -7.86 11.64
CA THR A 278 8.32 -8.95 10.66
C THR A 278 9.02 -8.61 9.33
N ILE A 279 9.42 -7.35 9.13
CA ILE A 279 10.02 -6.88 7.88
C ILE A 279 11.52 -7.15 7.92
N ALA A 280 11.99 -7.99 7.00
CA ALA A 280 13.40 -8.27 6.80
C ALA A 280 14.17 -7.03 6.31
N ASP A 281 15.51 -7.05 6.42
CA ASP A 281 16.36 -5.93 6.02
C ASP A 281 16.20 -5.52 4.55
N ASP A 282 15.92 -6.47 3.67
CA ASP A 282 15.62 -6.27 2.24
C ASP A 282 14.11 -6.37 1.93
N GLY A 283 13.27 -6.37 2.97
CA GLY A 283 11.84 -6.59 2.88
C GLY A 283 11.08 -5.46 2.19
N VAL A 284 11.68 -4.27 2.02
CA VAL A 284 11.06 -3.13 1.37
C VAL A 284 11.66 -2.94 -0.02
N ARG A 285 10.81 -2.97 -1.05
CA ARG A 285 11.20 -2.79 -2.44
C ARG A 285 10.31 -1.75 -3.09
N VAL A 286 10.94 -0.82 -3.81
CA VAL A 286 10.27 0.17 -4.66
C VAL A 286 10.48 -0.26 -6.09
N ASP A 287 9.37 -0.36 -6.82
CA ASP A 287 9.39 -0.60 -8.26
C ASP A 287 9.45 0.76 -8.98
N PRO A 288 10.60 1.12 -9.59
CA PRO A 288 10.82 2.46 -10.13
C PRO A 288 9.92 2.80 -11.32
N ASP A 289 9.43 1.79 -12.04
CA ASP A 289 8.61 1.98 -13.24
C ASP A 289 7.13 2.18 -12.90
N THR A 290 6.68 1.56 -11.80
CA THR A 290 5.26 1.55 -11.42
C THR A 290 4.94 2.44 -10.22
N LEU A 291 5.95 2.95 -9.50
CA LEU A 291 5.80 3.67 -8.23
C LEU A 291 5.06 2.82 -7.19
N ASP A 292 5.22 1.50 -7.28
CA ASP A 292 4.63 0.54 -6.38
C ASP A 292 5.62 0.24 -5.24
N VAL A 293 5.13 0.34 -4.01
CA VAL A 293 5.89 -0.07 -2.82
C VAL A 293 5.43 -1.45 -2.39
N ARG A 294 6.37 -2.39 -2.36
CA ARG A 294 6.17 -3.75 -1.85
C ARG A 294 6.92 -3.90 -0.54
N VAL A 295 6.18 -4.27 0.50
CA VAL A 295 6.74 -4.56 1.82
C VAL A 295 6.46 -6.02 2.15
N THR A 296 7.51 -6.79 2.39
CA THR A 296 7.47 -8.21 2.69
C THR A 296 7.83 -8.42 4.15
N GLY A 297 6.88 -8.94 4.91
CA GLY A 297 7.11 -9.52 6.24
C GLY A 297 6.31 -10.82 6.40
N THR A 298 5.66 -11.03 7.55
CA THR A 298 4.70 -12.15 7.70
C THR A 298 3.53 -12.05 6.72
N ARG A 299 3.27 -10.82 6.25
CA ARG A 299 2.35 -10.49 5.17
C ARG A 299 3.09 -9.62 4.15
N ARG A 300 2.62 -9.67 2.92
CA ARG A 300 3.00 -8.82 1.80
C ARG A 300 2.00 -7.68 1.73
N LEU A 301 2.52 -6.47 1.76
CA LEU A 301 1.78 -5.25 1.47
C LEU A 301 2.21 -4.74 0.11
N HIS A 302 1.23 -4.48 -0.76
CA HIS A 302 1.43 -3.88 -2.07
C HIS A 302 0.67 -2.55 -2.12
N ALA A 303 1.39 -1.46 -1.86
CA ALA A 303 0.86 -0.11 -2.03
C ALA A 303 1.11 0.34 -3.46
N ARG A 304 0.04 0.63 -4.19
CA ARG A 304 0.10 0.98 -5.61
C ARG A 304 -0.08 2.46 -5.84
N GLY A 305 0.65 3.00 -6.81
CA GLY A 305 0.56 4.41 -7.20
C GLY A 305 0.77 5.35 -6.02
N LEU A 306 1.78 5.05 -5.19
CA LEU A 306 2.08 5.87 -4.03
C LEU A 306 2.79 7.14 -4.49
N LEU A 307 2.09 8.27 -4.44
CA LEU A 307 2.74 9.57 -4.59
C LEU A 307 3.68 9.75 -3.39
N ASN A 308 4.97 9.90 -3.66
CA ASN A 308 6.07 9.91 -2.68
C ASN A 308 6.44 8.51 -2.14
N ASP A 309 6.50 7.51 -3.02
CA ASP A 309 7.07 6.18 -2.75
C ASP A 309 8.41 6.23 -2.01
N ALA A 310 9.37 7.03 -2.50
CA ALA A 310 10.68 7.18 -1.88
C ALA A 310 10.61 7.74 -0.45
N GLU A 311 9.73 8.73 -0.21
CA GLU A 311 9.52 9.32 1.12
C GLU A 311 8.94 8.30 2.09
N VAL A 312 7.92 7.54 1.67
CA VAL A 312 7.30 6.51 2.52
C VAL A 312 8.29 5.40 2.81
N VAL A 313 9.08 4.95 1.83
CA VAL A 313 10.11 3.93 2.07
C VAL A 313 11.18 4.44 3.02
N ALA A 314 11.62 5.70 2.86
CA ALA A 314 12.57 6.31 3.79
C ALA A 314 12.00 6.39 5.23
N LEU A 315 10.71 6.72 5.38
CA LEU A 315 10.04 6.69 6.68
C LEU A 315 9.90 5.27 7.24
N VAL A 316 9.62 4.27 6.39
CA VAL A 316 9.61 2.86 6.80
C VAL A 316 10.97 2.46 7.34
N GLU A 317 12.06 2.73 6.62
CA GLU A 317 13.42 2.42 7.08
C GLU A 317 13.76 3.14 8.39
N LEU A 318 13.35 4.40 8.52
CA LEU A 318 13.58 5.18 9.72
C LEU A 318 12.81 4.63 10.93
N HIS A 319 11.55 4.21 10.75
CA HIS A 319 10.73 3.60 11.80
C HIS A 319 11.14 2.16 12.17
N ARG A 320 12.01 1.52 11.39
CA ARG A 320 12.64 0.24 11.76
C ARG A 320 13.75 0.41 12.80
N LEU A 321 14.25 1.62 13.04
CA LEU A 321 15.23 1.87 14.09
C LEU A 321 14.59 1.65 15.48
N PRO A 322 15.11 0.73 16.31
CA PRO A 322 14.52 0.40 17.61
C PRO A 322 14.29 1.63 18.48
N ARG A 323 15.26 2.55 18.54
CA ARG A 323 15.17 3.78 19.33
C ARG A 323 13.97 4.65 18.98
N LEU A 324 13.69 4.81 17.69
CA LEU A 324 12.56 5.63 17.25
C LEU A 324 11.22 4.95 17.55
N ARG A 325 11.17 3.63 17.38
CA ARG A 325 9.99 2.83 17.71
C ARG A 325 9.67 2.89 19.20
N ASP A 326 10.68 2.69 20.04
CA ASP A 326 10.54 2.66 21.49
C ASP A 326 10.16 4.04 22.02
N ALA A 327 10.71 5.11 21.46
CA ALA A 327 10.34 6.49 21.81
C ALA A 327 8.91 6.86 21.35
N ALA A 328 8.50 6.40 20.15
CA ALA A 328 7.12 6.57 19.68
C ALA A 328 6.11 5.79 20.54
N LEU A 329 6.47 4.60 21.03
CA LEU A 329 5.69 3.82 21.99
C LEU A 329 5.54 4.52 23.34
N ALA A 330 6.59 5.18 23.81
CA ALA A 330 6.55 5.98 25.04
C ALA A 330 5.69 7.25 24.90
N GLY A 331 5.23 7.58 23.69
CA GLY A 331 4.45 8.80 23.42
C GLY A 331 5.26 10.08 23.61
N LEU A 332 6.59 9.97 23.72
CA LEU A 332 7.49 11.11 23.82
C LEU A 332 7.49 11.81 22.48
N ARG A 333 6.98 13.04 22.45
CA ARG A 333 7.06 13.87 21.26
C ARG A 333 7.40 15.27 21.67
N LEU A 334 8.41 15.84 21.02
CA LEU A 334 8.90 17.20 21.24
C LEU A 334 7.91 18.24 20.67
N TRP A 335 6.63 18.11 21.04
CA TRP A 335 5.56 19.06 20.71
C TRP A 335 5.92 20.42 21.30
N GLY A 336 5.87 21.45 20.47
CA GLY A 336 6.16 22.82 20.92
C GLY A 336 7.64 23.17 21.06
N GLN A 337 8.56 22.21 20.99
CA GLN A 337 10.00 22.46 21.18
C GLN A 337 10.81 22.46 19.88
N VAL A 338 10.24 21.98 18.79
CA VAL A 338 10.90 21.93 17.49
C VAL A 338 9.94 22.49 16.45
N ALA A 339 10.40 23.35 15.55
CA ALA A 339 9.69 23.73 14.33
C ALA A 339 10.50 23.27 13.10
N VAL A 340 9.85 22.66 12.10
CA VAL A 340 10.50 22.23 10.85
C VAL A 340 9.76 22.89 9.70
N LEU A 341 10.40 23.83 9.02
CA LEU A 341 9.76 24.69 8.04
C LEU A 341 10.62 24.87 6.78
N PRO A 342 9.99 25.03 5.60
CA PRO A 342 10.73 25.33 4.37
C PRO A 342 11.41 26.70 4.49
N ALA A 343 12.69 26.76 4.13
CA ALA A 343 13.50 27.96 4.25
C ALA A 343 14.49 28.11 3.10
N THR A 344 14.97 29.32 2.89
CA THR A 344 16.10 29.64 2.01
C THR A 344 17.24 30.23 2.81
N LEU A 345 18.46 29.73 2.61
CA LEU A 345 19.67 30.27 3.22
C LEU A 345 20.60 30.78 2.12
N GLY A 346 20.87 32.09 2.09
CA GLY A 346 21.70 32.69 1.04
C GLY A 346 21.18 32.43 -0.39
N GLY A 347 19.86 32.28 -0.55
CA GLY A 347 19.22 31.93 -1.83
C GLY A 347 19.10 30.43 -2.12
N HIS A 348 19.72 29.56 -1.32
CA HIS A 348 19.61 28.11 -1.49
C HIS A 348 18.37 27.56 -0.76
N PRO A 349 17.47 26.82 -1.44
CA PRO A 349 16.30 26.24 -0.83
C PRO A 349 16.65 25.04 0.06
N GLY A 350 15.88 24.87 1.14
CA GLY A 350 16.04 23.78 2.09
C GLY A 350 15.00 23.82 3.19
N HIS A 351 15.36 23.24 4.33
CA HIS A 351 14.50 23.15 5.50
C HIS A 351 15.24 23.64 6.73
N CYS A 352 14.57 24.49 7.50
CA CYS A 352 15.06 24.97 8.78
C CYS A 352 14.43 24.13 9.90
N VAL A 353 15.27 23.61 10.77
CA VAL A 353 14.92 22.97 12.04
C VAL A 353 15.23 23.99 13.13
N LEU A 354 14.20 24.60 13.68
CA LEU A 354 14.33 25.61 14.73
C LEU A 354 14.06 24.99 16.10
N ARG A 355 14.91 25.35 17.06
CA ARG A 355 14.87 24.92 18.46
C ARG A 355 15.20 26.07 19.41
N PRO A 356 14.96 25.94 20.73
CA PRO A 356 15.35 26.96 21.70
C PRO A 356 16.86 27.24 21.69
N GLN A 357 17.67 26.20 21.46
CA GLN A 357 19.13 26.30 21.52
C GLN A 357 19.77 26.85 20.23
N GLY A 358 19.04 26.88 19.13
CA GLY A 358 19.57 27.29 17.83
C GLY A 358 18.74 26.80 16.65
N LEU A 359 19.29 26.94 15.46
CA LEU A 359 18.69 26.44 14.23
C LEU A 359 19.67 25.59 13.44
N SER A 360 19.12 24.68 12.66
CA SER A 360 19.85 23.88 11.68
C SER A 360 19.18 23.99 10.31
N PHE A 361 19.96 24.29 9.29
CA PHE A 361 19.54 24.34 7.90
C PHE A 361 20.01 23.09 7.15
N ILE A 362 19.07 22.42 6.49
CA ILE A 362 19.31 21.21 5.69
C ILE A 362 18.94 21.53 4.24
N PRO A 363 19.89 21.48 3.28
CA PRO A 363 19.62 21.78 1.87
C PRO A 363 18.57 20.86 1.26
N GLN A 364 17.80 21.36 0.28
CA GLN A 364 16.81 20.56 -0.43
C GLN A 364 17.49 19.46 -1.28
N GLY A 365 16.80 18.32 -1.48
CA GLY A 365 17.29 17.21 -2.31
C GLY A 365 18.30 16.29 -1.63
N THR A 366 18.64 16.54 -0.36
CA THR A 366 19.64 15.77 0.42
C THR A 366 19.02 14.66 1.29
N GLY A 367 17.80 14.23 0.96
CA GLY A 367 17.10 13.17 1.69
C GLY A 367 17.86 11.85 1.77
N PRO A 368 18.47 11.34 0.67
CA PRO A 368 19.26 10.10 0.70
C PRO A 368 20.44 10.15 1.68
N GLU A 369 21.20 11.24 1.68
CA GLU A 369 22.34 11.48 2.57
C GLU A 369 21.88 11.58 4.02
N ALA A 370 20.78 12.28 4.27
CA ALA A 370 20.16 12.38 5.58
C ALA A 370 19.71 11.01 6.11
N LEU A 371 19.05 10.20 5.29
CA LEU A 371 18.63 8.85 5.67
C LEU A 371 19.84 7.98 5.99
N GLY A 372 20.87 8.02 5.15
CA GLY A 372 22.09 7.22 5.36
C GLY A 372 22.84 7.61 6.63
N ALA A 373 22.83 8.90 7.00
CA ALA A 373 23.40 9.36 8.26
C ALA A 373 22.64 8.85 9.50
N LEU A 374 21.33 8.67 9.38
CA LEU A 374 20.46 8.19 10.47
C LEU A 374 20.52 6.67 10.63
N THR A 375 20.50 5.94 9.52
CA THR A 375 20.50 4.46 9.51
C THR A 375 21.91 3.86 9.55
N GLY A 376 22.94 4.65 9.23
CA GLY A 376 24.32 4.17 9.07
C GLY A 376 24.54 3.34 7.80
N ARG A 377 23.58 3.33 6.86
CA ARG A 377 23.64 2.54 5.63
C ARG A 377 23.38 3.44 4.41
N PRO A 378 24.14 3.33 3.32
CA PRO A 378 23.81 4.04 2.10
C PRO A 378 22.43 3.60 1.57
N THR A 379 21.68 4.53 0.98
CA THR A 379 20.37 4.24 0.38
C THR A 379 20.41 4.46 -1.13
N SER A 380 19.72 3.60 -1.87
CA SER A 380 19.50 3.75 -3.31
C SER A 380 18.27 4.60 -3.65
N LEU A 381 17.49 4.99 -2.64
CA LEU A 381 16.31 5.84 -2.81
C LEU A 381 16.73 7.22 -3.33
N ARG A 382 15.94 7.79 -4.23
CA ARG A 382 16.19 9.11 -4.83
C ARG A 382 14.94 9.98 -4.74
N GLY A 383 15.12 11.29 -4.85
CA GLY A 383 14.02 12.22 -5.11
C GLY A 383 13.10 12.50 -3.92
N PHE A 384 13.58 12.36 -2.69
CA PHE A 384 12.84 12.78 -1.49
C PHE A 384 13.65 13.77 -0.65
N ASP A 385 12.95 14.58 0.15
CA ASP A 385 13.53 15.62 1.00
C ASP A 385 13.70 15.15 2.46
N ALA A 386 14.68 15.73 3.16
CA ALA A 386 14.99 15.37 4.54
C ALA A 386 13.93 15.83 5.57
N ASN A 387 13.02 16.73 5.20
CA ASN A 387 12.06 17.32 6.12
C ASN A 387 11.20 16.30 6.86
N ARG A 388 10.78 15.25 6.16
CA ARG A 388 9.90 14.20 6.70
C ARG A 388 10.64 13.25 7.62
N LEU A 389 11.92 13.02 7.34
CA LEU A 389 12.80 12.31 8.26
C LEU A 389 12.94 13.09 9.56
N VAL A 390 13.23 14.39 9.48
CA VAL A 390 13.38 15.24 10.68
C VAL A 390 12.06 15.35 11.45
N GLU A 391 10.93 15.47 10.76
CA GLU A 391 9.60 15.42 11.38
C GLU A 391 9.36 14.11 12.13
N ALA A 392 9.79 12.97 11.58
CA ALA A 392 9.73 11.70 12.27
C ALA A 392 10.69 11.63 13.47
N LEU A 393 11.87 12.27 13.42
CA LEU A 393 12.79 12.32 14.56
C LEU A 393 12.19 13.01 15.80
N ARG A 394 11.12 13.83 15.67
CA ARG A 394 10.45 14.48 16.82
C ARG A 394 9.90 13.52 17.88
N TRP A 395 9.81 12.22 17.56
CA TRP A 395 9.48 11.18 18.52
C TRP A 395 10.63 10.84 19.47
N LEU A 396 11.86 11.24 19.16
CA LEU A 396 13.03 10.98 20.01
C LEU A 396 13.10 11.95 21.20
N PRO A 397 13.75 11.54 22.31
CA PRO A 397 14.15 12.44 23.37
C PRO A 397 15.02 13.60 22.86
N GLU A 398 15.01 14.73 23.57
CA GLU A 398 15.65 15.99 23.15
C GLU A 398 17.12 15.81 22.75
N ALA A 399 17.91 15.14 23.59
CA ALA A 399 19.34 14.91 23.35
C ALA A 399 19.59 13.99 22.14
N GLU A 400 18.76 12.97 21.94
CA GLU A 400 18.87 12.06 20.79
C GLU A 400 18.43 12.74 19.49
N PHE A 401 17.40 13.59 19.56
CA PHE A 401 16.98 14.42 18.43
C PHE A 401 18.13 15.32 17.99
N ASP A 402 18.78 16.03 18.91
CA ASP A 402 19.91 16.92 18.59
C ASP A 402 21.08 16.17 17.96
N ALA A 403 21.44 15.01 18.52
CA ALA A 403 22.50 14.18 17.97
C ALA A 403 22.16 13.68 16.54
N CYS A 404 20.89 13.32 16.29
CA CYS A 404 20.44 12.92 14.96
C CYS A 404 20.45 14.08 13.96
N VAL A 405 19.95 15.26 14.35
CA VAL A 405 19.96 16.46 13.49
C VAL A 405 21.38 16.90 13.19
N ALA A 406 22.28 16.91 14.18
CA ALA A 406 23.69 17.23 13.96
C ALA A 406 24.36 16.27 12.95
N ARG A 407 24.06 14.97 13.03
CA ARG A 407 24.55 13.98 12.04
C ARG A 407 23.99 14.25 10.65
N VAL A 408 22.70 14.55 10.54
CA VAL A 408 22.06 14.90 9.25
C VAL A 408 22.71 16.14 8.66
N VAL A 409 22.79 17.24 9.42
CA VAL A 409 23.41 18.49 8.98
C VAL A 409 24.84 18.26 8.49
N LYS A 410 25.64 17.48 9.22
CA LYS A 410 27.01 17.14 8.82
C LYS A 410 27.04 16.36 7.49
N ALA A 411 26.16 15.38 7.33
CA ALA A 411 26.13 14.53 6.13
C ALA A 411 25.61 15.26 4.89
N THR A 412 24.68 16.20 5.06
CA THR A 412 24.06 16.94 3.95
C THR A 412 24.82 18.22 3.56
N GLY A 413 25.95 18.53 4.23
CA GLY A 413 26.63 19.82 4.07
C GLY A 413 25.77 21.01 4.53
N GLY A 414 24.85 20.77 5.46
CA GLY A 414 24.01 21.80 6.04
C GLY A 414 24.77 22.72 7.00
N THR A 415 24.04 23.65 7.60
CA THR A 415 24.62 24.64 8.53
C THR A 415 23.86 24.63 9.85
N SER A 416 24.54 24.87 10.97
CA SER A 416 23.88 25.02 12.26
C SER A 416 24.37 26.28 12.94
N TRP A 417 23.44 27.06 13.50
CA TRP A 417 23.72 28.27 14.24
C TRP A 417 23.19 28.12 15.67
N ALA A 418 24.00 28.45 16.67
CA ALA A 418 23.49 28.56 18.03
C ALA A 418 22.57 29.79 18.13
N ALA A 419 21.59 29.75 19.04
CA ALA A 419 20.66 30.86 19.24
C ALA A 419 21.36 32.18 19.64
N LYS A 420 22.55 32.09 20.25
CA LYS A 420 23.38 33.26 20.60
C LYS A 420 24.11 33.88 19.39
N ASP A 421 24.33 33.10 18.35
CA ASP A 421 25.07 33.51 17.14
C ASP A 421 24.12 33.96 16.02
N ALA A 422 22.81 33.80 16.21
CA ALA A 422 21.79 34.12 15.24
C ALA A 422 20.74 35.05 15.86
N ARG A 423 20.18 35.93 15.03
CA ARG A 423 19.23 36.95 15.45
C ARG A 423 17.95 36.81 14.66
N TYR A 424 16.83 36.70 15.36
CA TYR A 424 15.52 36.85 14.74
C TYR A 424 15.27 38.33 14.40
N VAL A 425 14.92 38.59 13.15
CA VAL A 425 14.52 39.91 12.65
C VAL A 425 13.00 39.93 12.54
N GLU A 426 12.37 40.67 13.44
CA GLU A 426 10.93 40.89 13.42
C GLU A 426 10.57 41.69 12.16
N GLY A 427 9.86 41.05 11.23
CA GLY A 427 9.39 41.64 9.98
C GLY A 427 7.89 41.95 10.04
N THR A 428 7.41 42.76 9.09
CA THR A 428 5.97 43.01 8.95
C THR A 428 5.24 41.68 8.73
N PRO A 429 4.23 41.34 9.56
CA PRO A 429 3.66 40.00 9.67
C PRO A 429 2.80 39.57 8.46
N GLU A 430 2.78 40.35 7.38
CA GLU A 430 1.77 40.22 6.32
C GLU A 430 1.82 38.90 5.55
N TRP A 431 2.88 38.08 5.69
CA TRP A 431 3.08 36.87 4.88
C TRP A 431 3.51 35.63 5.66
N GLY A 432 3.59 35.69 6.99
CA GLY A 432 4.06 34.55 7.79
C GLY A 432 5.48 34.11 7.38
N GLU A 433 6.35 35.05 7.04
CA GLU A 433 7.77 34.80 6.79
C GLU A 433 8.60 35.09 8.04
N ILE A 434 9.58 34.23 8.32
CA ILE A 434 10.58 34.47 9.38
C ILE A 434 11.90 34.81 8.75
N ARG A 435 12.61 35.78 9.33
CA ARG A 435 13.96 36.16 8.92
C ARG A 435 14.90 35.99 10.10
N ILE A 436 15.94 35.19 9.92
CA ILE A 436 16.98 34.97 10.92
C ILE A 436 18.34 35.27 10.29
N GLU A 437 19.12 36.13 10.95
CA GLU A 437 20.42 36.61 10.46
C GLU A 437 21.53 36.19 11.42
N ARG A 438 22.61 35.60 10.89
CA ARG A 438 23.84 35.34 11.66
C ARG A 438 24.90 36.42 11.41
N SER A 439 25.00 36.86 10.16
CA SER A 439 25.87 37.94 9.71
C SER A 439 25.16 38.75 8.63
N THR A 440 25.79 39.81 8.12
CA THR A 440 25.25 40.61 7.00
C THR A 440 25.08 39.81 5.71
N GLN A 441 25.76 38.66 5.57
CA GLN A 441 25.73 37.82 4.37
C GLN A 441 24.95 36.51 4.57
N GLU A 442 24.79 36.06 5.82
CA GLU A 442 24.07 34.82 6.15
C GLU A 442 22.66 35.13 6.66
N VAL A 443 21.72 35.21 5.71
CA VAL A 443 20.30 35.42 5.99
C VAL A 443 19.49 34.17 5.64
N LEU A 444 18.74 33.67 6.62
CA LEU A 444 17.77 32.61 6.47
C LEU A 444 16.36 33.20 6.42
N VAL A 445 15.61 32.87 5.38
CA VAL A 445 14.21 33.26 5.21
C VAL A 445 13.34 32.01 5.21
N GLY A 446 12.52 31.83 6.23
CA GLY A 446 11.61 30.70 6.39
C GLY A 446 10.16 31.07 6.12
N ARG A 447 9.36 30.11 5.65
CA ARG A 447 7.90 30.29 5.49
C ARG A 447 7.14 29.46 6.51
N VAL A 448 6.28 30.12 7.26
CA VAL A 448 5.48 29.51 8.32
C VAL A 448 4.18 28.99 7.73
N THR A 449 3.87 27.73 8.04
CA THR A 449 2.55 27.17 7.75
C THR A 449 1.72 27.20 9.03
N GLY A 450 0.44 27.52 8.94
CA GLY A 450 -0.39 27.84 10.11
C GLY A 450 -0.45 26.78 11.23
N VAL A 451 -0.10 25.52 10.96
CA VAL A 451 -0.04 24.47 11.99
C VAL A 451 1.15 24.66 12.95
N GLN A 452 2.20 25.36 12.52
CA GLN A 452 3.42 25.57 13.30
C GLN A 452 3.57 26.98 13.87
N ASP A 453 2.62 27.88 13.60
CA ASP A 453 2.74 29.30 13.96
C ASP A 453 2.86 29.51 15.48
N GLU A 454 1.99 28.88 16.27
CA GLU A 454 2.04 28.98 17.74
C GLU A 454 3.35 28.43 18.32
N VAL A 455 3.79 27.27 17.84
CA VAL A 455 5.05 26.64 18.26
C VAL A 455 6.23 27.54 17.92
N LEU A 456 6.24 28.08 16.70
CA LEU A 456 7.30 28.94 16.21
C LEU A 456 7.39 30.25 16.99
N ARG A 457 6.25 30.88 17.29
CA ARG A 457 6.20 32.08 18.15
C ARG A 457 6.77 31.78 19.54
N GLY A 458 6.32 30.69 20.17
CA GLY A 458 6.85 30.27 21.47
C GLY A 458 8.37 30.04 21.45
N LEU A 459 8.90 29.45 20.37
CA LEU A 459 10.34 29.26 20.19
C LEU A 459 11.09 30.59 20.01
N LEU A 460 10.59 31.49 19.17
CA LEU A 460 11.22 32.77 18.87
C LEU A 460 11.12 33.77 20.04
N ASP A 461 10.12 33.64 20.90
CA ASP A 461 9.98 34.43 22.13
C ASP A 461 11.13 34.15 23.11
N ALA A 462 11.66 32.92 23.12
CA ALA A 462 12.79 32.53 23.94
C ALA A 462 14.15 32.97 23.34
N TRP A 463 14.18 33.44 22.10
CA TRP A 463 15.43 33.85 21.43
C TRP A 463 15.87 35.27 21.81
N PRO A 464 17.18 35.57 21.76
CA PRO A 464 17.69 36.92 22.03
C PRO A 464 17.05 37.97 21.11
N ARG A 465 16.19 38.81 21.67
CA ARG A 465 15.58 39.95 20.95
C ARG A 465 16.44 41.19 21.12
N ARG A 466 17.04 41.66 20.02
CA ARG A 466 17.58 43.04 19.99
C ARG A 466 16.46 43.96 19.53
N LYS A 467 15.86 44.70 20.47
CA LYS A 467 15.00 45.86 20.13
C LYS A 467 15.79 46.71 19.16
N TRP A 468 15.25 46.95 17.96
CA TRP A 468 15.80 47.96 17.07
C TRP A 468 15.79 49.27 17.86
N ARG A 469 16.93 49.69 18.38
CA ARG A 469 17.19 51.12 18.47
C ARG A 469 17.16 51.55 17.03
N ARG A 470 16.04 52.13 16.59
CA ARG A 470 16.02 52.92 15.36
C ARG A 470 17.12 53.94 15.54
N PHE A 471 18.31 53.65 15.02
CA PHE A 471 19.17 54.70 14.52
C PHE A 471 18.40 55.23 13.31
N PHE A 472 17.42 56.09 13.59
CA PHE A 472 17.09 57.16 12.68
C PHE A 472 18.41 57.89 12.48
N LEU A 473 19.14 57.51 11.44
CA LEU A 473 20.07 58.43 10.81
C LEU A 473 19.21 59.66 10.52
N PRO A 474 19.52 60.83 11.12
CA PRO A 474 18.89 62.06 10.67
C PRO A 474 19.23 62.15 9.19
N SER A 475 18.21 62.10 8.36
CA SER A 475 18.30 62.59 6.99
C SER A 475 18.75 64.05 7.11
N HIS A 476 20.05 64.28 6.98
CA HIS A 476 20.57 65.61 6.76
C HIS A 476 20.02 66.08 5.40
N TRP A 477 19.32 67.21 5.50
CA TRP A 477 18.82 68.04 4.42
C TRP A 477 19.94 68.52 3.51
#